data_AF-A0A7S2ZDQ8-F1
#
_entry.id   AF-A0A7S2ZDQ8-F1
#
_cell.length_a   1.000
_cell.length_b   1.000
_cell.length_c   1.000
_cell.angle_alpha   90.00
_cell.angle_beta   90.00
_cell.angle_gamma   90.00
#
_symmetry.space_group_name_H-M   'P 1'
#
loop_
_entity.id
_entity.type
_entity.pdbx_description
1 polymer ?
#
loop_
_entity_poly.entity_id
_entity_poly.type
_entity_poly.pdbx_seq_one_letter_code
_entity_poly.pdbx_strand_id
1 'polypeptide(L)'
;MKEFGFYTLEGIMMATKKQLLAVRGISEAKVEKIRESCGKLIRSGFSTGIEVREKRAAVFRISTGSEALNGILNGGIQSRSITEAYGEFRCGKTQLSHTLCVTAQIPNQTNAQGKVVFIDT
;
A
#
# COMPACT_ATOMS: atom_id res chain seq x y z
N MET A 1 3.73 18.76 8.88
CA MET A 1 3.91 17.53 8.04
C MET A 1 2.58 16.91 7.64
N LYS A 2 1.68 16.57 8.58
CA LYS A 2 0.36 16.01 8.25
C LYS A 2 -0.46 16.91 7.32
N GLU A 3 -0.48 18.21 7.57
CA GLU A 3 -1.14 19.23 6.73
C GLU A 3 -0.61 19.28 5.28
N PHE A 4 0.58 18.70 5.04
CA PHE A 4 1.23 18.65 3.73
C PHE A 4 1.17 17.25 3.11
N GLY A 5 0.30 16.37 3.62
CA GLY A 5 0.07 15.04 3.06
C GLY A 5 1.01 13.94 3.58
N PHE A 6 1.91 14.24 4.52
CA PHE A 6 2.81 13.25 5.10
C PHE A 6 2.25 12.68 6.41
N TYR A 7 1.69 11.47 6.32
CA TYR A 7 1.04 10.78 7.45
C TYR A 7 1.87 9.61 8.01
N THR A 8 2.88 9.14 7.27
CA THR A 8 3.73 8.00 7.66
C THR A 8 5.21 8.37 7.57
N LEU A 9 6.05 7.67 8.34
CA LEU A 9 7.51 7.85 8.29
C LEU A 9 8.05 7.43 6.92
N GLU A 10 7.52 6.35 6.34
CA GLU A 10 7.86 5.87 5.01
C GLU A 10 7.52 6.91 3.95
N GLY A 11 6.39 7.62 4.09
CA GLY A 11 6.01 8.71 3.19
C GLY A 11 7.03 9.84 3.18
N ILE A 12 7.63 10.16 4.34
CA ILE A 12 8.70 11.17 4.44
C ILE A 12 10.00 10.66 3.81
N MET A 13 10.36 9.39 4.03
CA MET A 13 11.57 8.80 3.47
C MET A 13 11.53 8.65 1.95
N MET A 14 10.36 8.32 1.40
CA MET A 14 10.11 8.23 -0.05
C MET A 14 10.00 9.60 -0.74
N ALA A 15 9.68 10.65 0.01
CA ALA A 15 9.63 12.00 -0.53
C ALA A 15 11.03 12.52 -0.89
N THR A 16 11.11 13.25 -1.99
CA THR A 16 12.32 13.96 -2.38
C THR A 16 12.57 15.15 -1.46
N LYS A 17 13.85 15.54 -1.29
CA LYS A 17 14.21 16.73 -0.51
C LYS A 17 13.51 17.99 -1.03
N LYS A 18 13.35 18.12 -2.36
CA LYS A 18 12.62 19.22 -3.01
C LYS A 18 11.16 19.31 -2.55
N GLN A 19 10.45 18.18 -2.45
CA GLN A 19 9.07 18.16 -1.97
C GLN A 19 8.96 18.56 -0.50
N LEU A 20 9.92 18.15 0.33
CA LEU A 20 9.95 18.52 1.74
C LEU A 20 10.31 19.99 1.97
N LEU A 21 11.15 20.58 1.12
CA LEU A 21 11.50 22.01 1.16
C LEU A 21 10.37 22.92 0.67
N ALA A 22 9.45 22.41 -0.16
CA ALA A 22 8.27 23.15 -0.58
C ALA A 22 7.25 23.36 0.57
N VAL A 23 7.43 22.66 1.70
CA VAL A 23 6.61 22.81 2.89
C VAL A 23 6.91 24.15 3.57
N ARG A 24 5.91 25.04 3.60
CA ARG A 24 6.04 26.36 4.21
C ARG A 24 6.46 26.24 5.68
N GLY A 25 7.45 27.04 6.09
CA GLY A 25 7.93 27.10 7.47
C GLY A 25 8.96 26.04 7.87
N ILE A 26 9.42 25.20 6.93
CA ILE A 26 10.49 24.22 7.17
C ILE A 26 11.76 24.66 6.44
N SER A 27 12.82 24.92 7.21
CA SER A 27 14.15 25.21 6.66
C SER A 27 14.85 23.93 6.23
N GLU A 28 15.87 24.05 5.37
CA GLU A 28 16.67 22.90 4.92
C GLU A 28 17.31 22.14 6.07
N ALA A 29 17.86 22.85 7.06
CA ALA A 29 18.43 22.24 8.26
C ALA A 29 17.39 21.41 9.05
N LYS A 30 16.11 21.83 9.05
CA LYS A 30 15.04 21.05 9.68
C LYS A 30 14.68 19.82 8.84
N VAL A 31 14.62 19.93 7.51
CA VAL A 31 14.38 18.77 6.62
C VAL A 31 15.44 17.69 6.87
N GLU A 32 16.71 18.08 6.94
CA GLU A 32 17.82 17.13 7.14
C GLU A 32 17.69 16.40 8.49
N LYS A 33 17.46 17.15 9.59
CA LYS A 33 17.23 16.56 10.93
C LYS A 33 16.05 15.60 10.96
N ILE A 34 14.96 15.93 10.25
CA ILE A 34 13.77 15.08 10.18
C ILE A 34 14.10 13.79 9.45
N ARG A 35 14.76 13.87 8.29
CA ARG A 35 15.16 12.68 7.51
C ARG A 35 16.12 11.80 8.28
N GLU A 36 17.11 12.38 8.96
CA GLU A 36 18.04 11.64 9.80
C GLU A 36 17.31 10.89 10.92
N SER A 37 16.36 11.56 11.58
CA SER A 37 15.56 10.95 12.65
C SER A 37 14.67 9.82 12.11
N CYS A 38 14.05 10.00 10.94
CA CYS A 38 13.27 8.95 10.29
C CYS A 38 14.14 7.77 9.85
N GLY A 39 15.36 8.02 9.36
CA GLY A 39 16.31 6.98 8.96
C GLY A 39 16.84 6.13 10.12
N LYS A 40 16.81 6.64 11.36
CA LYS A 40 17.12 5.85 12.56
C LYS A 40 16.00 4.87 12.92
N LEU A 41 14.76 5.19 12.55
CA LEU A 41 13.58 4.38 12.85
C LEU A 41 13.26 3.39 11.72
N ILE A 42 13.51 3.78 10.47
CA ILE A 42 13.28 2.95 9.30
C ILE A 42 14.60 2.30 8.90
N ARG A 43 14.63 0.96 8.87
CA ARG A 43 15.78 0.22 8.34
C ARG A 43 15.88 0.40 6.83
N SER A 44 16.55 1.47 6.40
CA SER A 44 16.85 1.79 5.01
C SER A 44 18.30 1.40 4.68
N GLY A 45 18.51 0.63 3.61
CA GLY A 45 19.84 0.18 3.19
C GLY A 45 19.78 -1.18 2.48
N PHE A 46 20.92 -1.83 2.36
CA PHE A 46 21.00 -3.19 1.83
C PHE A 46 20.33 -4.18 2.79
N SER A 47 19.66 -5.17 2.21
CA SER A 47 19.07 -6.29 2.95
C SER A 47 19.30 -7.58 2.19
N THR A 48 19.46 -8.68 2.92
CA THR A 48 19.63 -10.01 2.31
C THR A 48 18.31 -10.50 1.71
N GLY A 49 18.38 -11.48 0.80
CA GLY A 49 17.17 -12.09 0.23
C GLY A 49 16.27 -12.75 1.30
N ILE A 50 16.87 -13.26 2.38
CA ILE A 50 16.13 -13.87 3.50
C ILE A 50 15.33 -12.80 4.25
N GLU A 51 15.96 -11.67 4.59
CA GLU A 51 15.28 -10.55 5.26
C GLU A 51 14.14 -9.98 4.41
N VAL A 52 14.33 -9.88 3.08
CA VAL A 52 13.26 -9.45 2.16
C VAL A 52 12.11 -10.46 2.14
N ARG A 53 12.41 -11.77 2.11
CA ARG A 53 11.39 -12.83 2.15
C ARG A 53 10.57 -12.77 3.44
N GLU A 54 11.22 -12.59 4.59
CA GLU A 54 10.55 -12.42 5.88
C GLU A 54 9.63 -11.19 5.89
N LYS A 55 10.10 -10.04 5.39
CA LYS A 55 9.27 -8.84 5.25
C LYS A 55 8.05 -9.06 4.35
N ARG A 56 8.18 -9.91 3.32
CA ARG A 56 7.09 -10.28 2.40
C ARG A 56 6.11 -11.29 3.00
N ALA A 57 6.42 -11.94 4.12
CA ALA A 57 5.45 -12.79 4.81
C ALA A 57 4.23 -12.00 5.33
N ALA A 58 4.37 -10.68 5.53
CA ALA A 58 3.27 -9.78 5.86
C ALA A 58 2.34 -9.43 4.67
N VAL A 59 2.64 -9.92 3.46
CA VAL A 59 1.78 -9.72 2.29
C VAL A 59 0.58 -10.65 2.40
N PHE A 60 -0.59 -10.07 2.61
CA PHE A 60 -1.87 -10.77 2.61
C PHE A 60 -2.57 -10.67 1.26
N ARG A 61 -3.60 -11.49 1.07
CA ARG A 61 -4.46 -11.51 -0.12
C ARG A 61 -5.94 -11.35 0.23
N ILE A 62 -6.67 -10.69 -0.65
CA ILE A 62 -8.12 -10.46 -0.55
C ILE A 62 -8.81 -11.40 -1.54
N SER A 63 -9.76 -12.20 -1.04
CA SER A 63 -10.55 -13.10 -1.88
C SER A 63 -11.40 -12.31 -2.88
N THR A 64 -11.47 -12.80 -4.11
CA THR A 64 -12.36 -12.27 -5.16
C THR A 64 -13.80 -12.76 -5.03
N GLY A 65 -14.09 -13.65 -4.07
CA GLY A 65 -15.38 -14.33 -3.94
C GLY A 65 -15.54 -15.53 -4.88
N SER A 66 -14.59 -15.76 -5.79
CA SER A 66 -14.57 -16.91 -6.70
C SER A 66 -13.31 -17.74 -6.50
N GLU A 67 -13.47 -19.03 -6.19
CA GLU A 67 -12.32 -19.95 -6.03
C GLU A 67 -11.52 -20.12 -7.32
N ALA A 68 -12.19 -20.11 -8.48
CA ALA A 68 -11.51 -20.21 -9.77
C ALA A 68 -10.60 -19.00 -10.03
N LEU A 69 -11.11 -17.79 -9.78
CA LEU A 69 -10.32 -16.57 -9.98
C LEU A 69 -9.23 -16.43 -8.91
N ASN A 70 -9.51 -16.82 -7.66
CA ASN A 70 -8.50 -16.91 -6.61
C ASN A 70 -7.37 -17.86 -7.01
N GLY A 71 -7.68 -19.01 -7.60
CA GLY A 71 -6.69 -19.97 -8.11
C GLY A 71 -5.76 -19.35 -9.14
N ILE A 72 -6.30 -18.65 -10.14
CA ILE A 72 -5.52 -17.93 -11.16
C ILE A 72 -4.60 -16.87 -10.54
N LEU A 73 -5.10 -16.17 -9.52
CA LEU A 73 -4.36 -15.11 -8.81
C LEU A 73 -3.43 -15.63 -7.71
N ASN A 74 -3.31 -16.94 -7.53
CA ASN A 74 -2.56 -17.59 -6.43
C ASN A 74 -3.03 -17.14 -5.04
N GLY A 75 -4.36 -17.16 -4.80
CA GLY A 75 -5.00 -16.87 -3.52
C GLY A 75 -5.77 -15.54 -3.46
N GLY A 76 -5.95 -14.85 -4.58
CA GLY A 76 -6.71 -13.58 -4.67
C GLY A 76 -5.83 -12.33 -4.84
N ILE A 77 -6.43 -11.15 -4.68
CA ILE A 77 -5.80 -9.85 -4.94
C ILE A 77 -4.73 -9.56 -3.88
N GLN A 78 -3.50 -9.27 -4.32
CA GLN A 78 -2.33 -9.13 -3.45
C GLN A 78 -2.21 -7.71 -2.87
N SER A 79 -1.91 -7.62 -1.57
CA SER A 79 -1.53 -6.37 -0.91
C SER A 79 -0.11 -5.92 -1.29
N ARG A 80 0.17 -4.61 -1.17
CA ARG A 80 1.46 -4.00 -1.58
C ARG A 80 1.78 -4.21 -3.08
N SER A 81 0.75 -4.32 -3.92
CA SER A 81 0.84 -4.37 -5.37
C SER A 81 -0.36 -3.66 -6.01
N ILE A 82 -0.24 -3.32 -7.29
CA ILE A 82 -1.35 -2.83 -8.11
C ILE A 82 -1.83 -4.01 -8.97
N THR A 83 -3.14 -4.24 -9.01
CA THR A 83 -3.78 -5.24 -9.88
C THR A 83 -4.77 -4.53 -10.79
N GLU A 84 -4.60 -4.72 -12.10
CA GLU A 84 -5.45 -4.11 -13.12
C GLU A 84 -6.38 -5.16 -13.74
N ALA A 85 -7.65 -4.81 -13.92
CA ALA A 85 -8.64 -5.63 -14.62
C ALA A 85 -9.17 -4.85 -15.83
N TYR A 86 -8.95 -5.37 -17.04
CA TYR A 86 -9.32 -4.74 -18.30
C TYR A 86 -10.25 -5.66 -19.13
N GLY A 87 -11.14 -5.05 -19.93
CA GLY A 87 -12.07 -5.77 -20.80
C GLY A 87 -13.24 -4.88 -21.26
N GLU A 88 -14.12 -5.41 -22.11
CA GLU A 88 -15.28 -4.68 -22.66
C GLU A 88 -16.36 -4.38 -21.60
N PHE A 89 -17.36 -3.59 -22.00
CA PHE A 89 -18.54 -3.34 -21.17
C PHE A 89 -19.24 -4.67 -20.81
N ARG A 90 -19.78 -4.77 -19.60
CA ARG A 90 -20.41 -5.99 -19.04
C ARG A 90 -19.49 -7.22 -18.86
N CYS A 91 -18.17 -7.07 -18.90
CA CYS A 91 -17.23 -8.16 -18.55
C CYS A 91 -16.96 -8.34 -17.04
N GLY A 92 -17.81 -7.81 -16.15
CA GLY A 92 -17.69 -8.07 -14.71
C GLY A 92 -16.73 -7.17 -13.92
N LYS A 93 -16.08 -6.16 -14.54
CA LYS A 93 -15.11 -5.26 -13.86
C LYS A 93 -15.72 -4.52 -12.66
N THR A 94 -16.87 -3.89 -12.87
CA THR A 94 -17.60 -3.15 -11.81
C THR A 94 -18.14 -4.09 -10.73
N GLN A 95 -18.58 -5.29 -11.11
CA GLN A 95 -19.03 -6.31 -10.17
C GLN A 95 -17.87 -6.78 -9.28
N LEU A 96 -16.69 -6.99 -9.86
CA LEU A 96 -15.50 -7.36 -9.12
C LEU A 96 -15.11 -6.27 -8.11
N SER A 97 -15.15 -4.99 -8.50
CA SER A 97 -14.80 -3.89 -7.59
C SER A 97 -15.78 -3.77 -6.42
N HIS A 98 -17.09 -3.94 -6.65
CA HIS A 98 -18.08 -4.00 -5.56
C HIS A 98 -17.88 -5.20 -4.64
N THR A 99 -17.59 -6.39 -5.19
CA THR A 99 -17.31 -7.58 -4.37
C THR A 99 -16.09 -7.36 -3.48
N LEU A 100 -15.01 -6.79 -4.02
CA LEU A 100 -13.79 -6.48 -3.26
C LEU A 100 -14.04 -5.47 -2.12
N CYS A 101 -15.00 -4.54 -2.29
CA CYS A 101 -15.38 -3.62 -1.21
C CYS A 101 -15.89 -4.35 0.03
N VAL A 102 -16.56 -5.49 -0.16
CA VAL A 102 -17.10 -6.30 0.93
C VAL A 102 -16.07 -7.31 1.41
N THR A 103 -15.44 -8.07 0.50
CA THR A 103 -14.52 -9.16 0.89
C THR A 103 -13.27 -8.67 1.61
N ALA A 104 -12.82 -7.43 1.37
CA ALA A 104 -11.72 -6.82 2.12
C ALA A 104 -12.02 -6.57 3.61
N GLN A 105 -13.31 -6.49 3.98
CA GLN A 105 -13.79 -6.30 5.36
C GLN A 105 -14.00 -7.63 6.10
N ILE A 106 -14.02 -8.75 5.37
CA ILE A 106 -14.19 -10.08 5.96
C ILE A 106 -12.85 -10.53 6.56
N PRO A 107 -12.80 -10.87 7.86
CA PRO A 107 -11.56 -11.33 8.48
C PRO A 107 -11.13 -12.65 7.84
N ASN A 108 -9.84 -12.76 7.55
CA ASN A 108 -9.23 -14.02 7.10
C ASN A 108 -7.95 -14.27 7.90
N GLN A 109 -7.30 -15.42 7.68
CA GLN A 109 -6.09 -15.80 8.43
C GLN A 109 -4.95 -14.76 8.38
N THR A 110 -4.94 -13.90 7.35
CA THR A 110 -3.86 -12.94 7.04
C THR A 110 -4.30 -11.48 7.05
N ASN A 111 -5.61 -11.20 7.04
CA ASN A 111 -6.19 -9.86 6.99
C ASN A 111 -7.16 -9.67 8.16
N ALA A 112 -6.83 -8.73 9.03
CA ALA A 112 -7.56 -8.42 10.26
C ALA A 112 -8.74 -7.44 10.06
N GLN A 113 -9.30 -7.39 8.83
CA GLN A 113 -10.34 -6.46 8.36
C GLN A 113 -9.80 -5.05 8.04
N GLY A 114 -10.04 -4.59 6.80
CA GLY A 114 -9.63 -3.27 6.32
C GLY A 114 -10.83 -2.42 5.88
N LYS A 115 -10.70 -1.09 5.99
CA LYS A 115 -11.64 -0.15 5.34
C LYS A 115 -11.32 -0.05 3.86
N VAL A 116 -12.34 0.19 3.05
CA VAL A 116 -12.19 0.33 1.58
C VAL A 116 -12.53 1.75 1.17
N VAL A 117 -11.75 2.28 0.24
CA VAL A 117 -12.02 3.54 -0.45
C VAL A 117 -12.38 3.19 -1.89
N PHE A 118 -13.56 3.61 -2.34
CA PHE A 118 -14.02 3.45 -3.72
C PHE A 118 -14.04 4.83 -4.39
N ILE A 119 -13.40 4.93 -5.55
CA ILE A 119 -13.36 6.15 -6.36
C ILE A 119 -14.09 5.80 -7.65
N ASP A 120 -15.21 6.46 -7.90
CA ASP A 120 -16.04 6.31 -9.10
C ASP A 120 -15.84 7.53 -10.00
N THR A 121 -15.72 7.32 -11.31
CA THR A 121 -15.41 8.35 -12.31
C THR A 121 -16.35 8.29 -13.49
#